data_AF-A0A940TJC7-F1
#
_entry.id   AF-A0A940TJC7-F1
#
_cell.length_a   1.000
_cell.length_b   1.000
_cell.length_c   1.000
_cell.angle_alpha   90.00
_cell.angle_beta   90.00
_cell.angle_gamma   90.00
#
_symmetry.space_group_name_H-M   'P 1'
#
loop_
_entity.id
_entity.type
_entity.pdbx_description
1 polymer ?
#
loop_
_entity_poly.entity_id
_entity_poly.type
_entity_poly.pdbx_seq_one_letter_code
_entity_poly.pdbx_strand_id
1 'polypeptide(L)'
;IALAERLAGQWDGWFDGFRALADASADWRALWSQYIDTFGDGIRTIPGGLAIRRAMRAFPELRAVDRFDNERLARQLATALAARGVRVSRRQLTMMARLLVETAVAVLDVALFEPQVPARTQIDELKRMHLAYLESCLDRPRTRRR
;
A
#
# COMPACT_ATOMS: atom_id res chain seq x y z
N ILE A 1 -19.66 6.83 10.64
CA ILE A 1 -18.53 5.97 11.03
C ILE A 1 -18.72 4.55 10.48
N ALA A 2 -19.82 3.84 10.79
CA ALA A 2 -20.09 2.48 10.29
C ALA A 2 -19.98 2.27 8.76
N LEU A 3 -20.40 3.25 7.92
CA LEU A 3 -20.23 3.16 6.47
C LEU A 3 -18.75 3.22 6.04
N ALA A 4 -17.95 4.07 6.69
CA ALA A 4 -16.53 4.21 6.41
C ALA A 4 -15.75 2.95 6.82
N GLU A 5 -16.07 2.37 7.97
CA GLU A 5 -15.48 1.10 8.44
C GLU A 5 -15.82 -0.07 7.51
N ARG A 6 -17.07 -0.17 7.05
CA ARG A 6 -17.48 -1.20 6.10
C ARG A 6 -16.74 -1.09 4.76
N LEU A 7 -16.52 0.13 4.27
CA LEU A 7 -15.81 0.34 3.00
C LEU A 7 -14.30 0.13 3.15
N ALA A 8 -13.70 0.55 4.26
CA ALA A 8 -12.32 0.17 4.59
C ALA A 8 -12.17 -1.37 4.62
N GLY A 9 -13.16 -2.08 5.18
CA GLY A 9 -13.24 -3.54 5.13
C GLY A 9 -13.36 -4.13 3.71
N GLN A 10 -13.90 -3.39 2.74
CA GLN A 10 -13.93 -3.83 1.34
C GLN A 10 -12.57 -3.64 0.65
N TRP A 11 -11.82 -2.59 1.01
CA TRP A 11 -10.50 -2.30 0.46
C TRP A 11 -9.46 -3.37 0.81
N ASP A 12 -9.31 -3.69 2.08
CA ASP A 12 -9.72 -5.02 2.52
C ASP A 12 -9.32 -6.25 1.67
N GLY A 13 -10.38 -6.74 1.02
CA GLY A 13 -10.37 -7.94 0.20
C GLY A 13 -9.70 -7.77 -1.16
N TRP A 14 -9.34 -6.55 -1.59
CA TRP A 14 -8.66 -6.36 -2.87
C TRP A 14 -7.26 -6.96 -2.90
N PHE A 15 -6.62 -7.08 -1.74
CA PHE A 15 -5.22 -7.51 -1.65
C PHE A 15 -5.05 -8.98 -1.29
N ASP A 16 -6.11 -9.69 -0.88
CA ASP A 16 -6.07 -11.06 -0.33
C ASP A 16 -4.87 -11.28 0.62
N GLY A 17 -4.66 -10.32 1.54
CA GLY A 17 -3.54 -10.34 2.49
C GLY A 17 -2.15 -10.39 1.84
N PHE A 18 -2.00 -9.92 0.60
CA PHE A 18 -0.77 -9.96 -0.20
C PHE A 18 -0.24 -11.39 -0.44
N ARG A 19 -1.11 -12.41 -0.48
CA ARG A 19 -0.69 -13.81 -0.66
C ARG A 19 0.14 -14.05 -1.92
N ALA A 20 -0.21 -13.43 -3.05
CA ALA A 20 0.56 -13.55 -4.28
C ALA A 20 1.97 -12.95 -4.14
N LEU A 21 2.13 -11.86 -3.38
CA LEU A 21 3.44 -11.27 -3.11
C LEU A 21 4.33 -12.17 -2.25
N ALA A 22 3.74 -12.94 -1.35
CA ALA A 22 4.47 -13.88 -0.49
C ALA A 22 5.13 -15.02 -1.29
N ASP A 23 4.64 -15.34 -2.49
CA ASP A 23 5.23 -16.37 -3.35
C ASP A 23 6.55 -15.90 -3.97
N ALA A 24 7.66 -16.48 -3.51
CA ALA A 24 9.01 -16.15 -3.98
C ALA A 24 9.22 -16.39 -5.49
N SER A 25 8.41 -17.24 -6.13
CA SER A 25 8.49 -17.52 -7.56
C SER A 25 7.75 -16.52 -8.45
N ALA A 26 6.81 -15.76 -7.87
CA ALA A 26 6.03 -14.78 -8.61
C ALA A 26 6.82 -13.52 -8.94
N ASP A 27 6.47 -12.83 -10.04
CA ASP A 27 7.04 -11.52 -10.36
C ASP A 27 6.47 -10.43 -9.44
N TRP A 28 7.22 -10.12 -8.39
CA TRP A 28 6.82 -9.11 -7.43
C TRP A 28 6.74 -7.69 -8.01
N ARG A 29 7.49 -7.38 -9.07
CA ARG A 29 7.47 -6.03 -9.65
C ARG A 29 6.11 -5.77 -10.30
N ALA A 30 5.63 -6.76 -11.05
CA ALA A 30 4.30 -6.74 -11.65
C ALA A 30 3.20 -6.72 -10.56
N LEU A 31 3.29 -7.61 -9.57
CA LEU A 31 2.31 -7.69 -8.48
C LEU A 31 2.21 -6.38 -7.69
N TRP A 32 3.36 -5.80 -7.32
CA TRP A 32 3.39 -4.55 -6.55
C TRP A 32 2.77 -3.39 -7.33
N SER A 33 3.10 -3.27 -8.61
CA SER A 33 2.51 -2.25 -9.49
C SER A 33 1.00 -2.43 -9.61
N GLN A 34 0.53 -3.68 -9.74
CA GLN A 34 -0.89 -4.00 -9.80
C GLN A 34 -1.63 -3.62 -8.51
N TYR A 35 -1.04 -3.82 -7.33
CA TYR A 35 -1.68 -3.42 -6.07
C TYR A 35 -1.89 -1.90 -5.98
N ILE A 36 -0.92 -1.10 -6.43
CA ILE A 36 -1.05 0.36 -6.47
C ILE A 36 -2.20 0.76 -7.41
N ASP A 37 -2.27 0.16 -8.60
CA ASP A 37 -3.34 0.42 -9.56
C ASP A 37 -4.71 0.00 -9.01
N THR A 38 -4.77 -1.18 -8.39
CA THR A 38 -6.00 -1.73 -7.80
C THR A 38 -6.58 -0.82 -6.73
N PHE A 39 -5.74 -0.21 -5.89
CA PHE A 39 -6.22 0.75 -4.91
C PHE A 39 -6.81 2.02 -5.56
N GLY A 40 -6.07 2.60 -6.52
CA GLY A 40 -6.50 3.82 -7.21
C GLY A 40 -7.78 3.63 -8.01
N ASP A 41 -7.89 2.52 -8.73
CA ASP A 41 -9.07 2.20 -9.55
C ASP A 41 -10.22 1.68 -8.70
N GLY A 42 -9.94 0.88 -7.66
CA GLY A 42 -10.92 0.36 -6.72
C GLY A 42 -11.72 1.48 -6.03
N ILE A 43 -11.07 2.58 -5.64
CA ILE A 43 -11.77 3.74 -5.06
C ILE A 43 -12.77 4.35 -6.05
N ARG A 44 -12.45 4.36 -7.34
CA ARG A 44 -13.31 4.93 -8.40
C ARG A 44 -14.47 4.01 -8.77
N THR A 45 -14.33 2.70 -8.61
CA THR A 45 -15.38 1.73 -8.95
C THR A 45 -16.45 1.58 -7.87
N ILE A 46 -16.14 1.92 -6.61
CA ILE A 46 -17.14 1.93 -5.54
C ILE A 46 -18.06 3.15 -5.66
N PRO A 47 -19.40 2.98 -5.71
CA PRO A 47 -20.33 4.09 -5.63
C PRO A 47 -20.10 4.95 -4.38
N GLY A 48 -19.78 6.23 -4.58
CA GLY A 48 -19.45 7.15 -3.49
C GLY A 48 -18.05 6.99 -2.90
N GLY A 49 -17.20 6.11 -3.45
CA GLY A 49 -15.85 5.84 -2.95
C GLY A 49 -14.98 7.10 -2.85
N LEU A 50 -15.01 7.96 -3.88
CA LEU A 50 -14.30 9.25 -3.86
C LEU A 50 -14.80 10.20 -2.76
N ALA A 51 -16.11 10.29 -2.56
CA ALA A 51 -16.68 11.16 -1.54
C ALA A 51 -16.30 10.69 -0.13
N ILE A 52 -16.26 9.38 0.08
CA ILE A 52 -15.92 8.77 1.36
C ILE A 52 -14.42 8.87 1.63
N ARG A 53 -13.57 8.63 0.63
CA ARG A 53 -12.12 8.88 0.74
C ARG A 53 -11.83 10.35 1.07
N ARG A 54 -12.53 11.29 0.42
CA ARG A 54 -12.43 12.72 0.75
C ARG A 54 -12.85 13.00 2.19
N ALA A 55 -13.94 12.40 2.66
CA ALA A 55 -14.40 12.53 4.05
C ALA A 55 -13.37 11.95 5.03
N MET A 56 -12.77 10.80 4.72
CA MET A 56 -11.69 10.22 5.51
C MET A 56 -10.49 11.15 5.63
N ARG A 57 -10.14 11.93 4.60
CA ARG A 57 -9.08 12.95 4.69
C ARG A 57 -9.48 14.15 5.56
N ALA A 58 -10.74 14.60 5.45
CA ALA A 58 -11.20 15.85 6.05
C ALA A 58 -11.49 15.72 7.57
N PHE A 59 -12.17 14.65 7.98
CA PHE A 59 -12.69 14.52 9.35
C PHE A 59 -11.75 13.71 10.27
N PRO A 60 -11.35 14.23 11.45
CA PRO A 60 -10.42 13.55 12.35
C PRO A 60 -10.81 12.12 12.74
N GLU A 61 -12.10 11.88 12.98
CA GLU A 61 -12.65 10.58 13.39
C GLU A 61 -12.55 9.55 12.26
N LEU A 62 -12.75 10.00 11.02
CA LEU A 62 -12.62 9.13 9.85
C LEU A 62 -11.15 8.92 9.45
N ARG A 63 -10.27 9.90 9.69
CA ARG A 63 -8.81 9.70 9.59
C ARG A 63 -8.33 8.61 10.55
N ALA A 64 -8.96 8.45 11.72
CA ALA A 64 -8.58 7.38 12.65
C ALA A 64 -8.92 6.00 12.09
N VAL A 65 -10.06 5.87 11.39
CA VAL A 65 -10.44 4.63 10.68
C VAL A 65 -9.42 4.31 9.59
N ASP A 66 -9.04 5.30 8.76
CA ASP A 66 -8.04 5.13 7.71
C ASP A 66 -6.68 4.69 8.28
N ARG A 67 -6.21 5.33 9.35
CA ARG A 67 -4.94 4.95 10.01
C ARG A 67 -4.99 3.52 10.56
N PHE A 68 -6.10 3.13 11.18
CA PHE A 68 -6.25 1.77 11.69
C PHE A 68 -6.18 0.73 10.56
N ASP A 69 -6.80 1.03 9.42
CA ASP A 69 -6.79 0.19 8.24
C ASP A 69 -5.39 0.10 7.60
N ASN A 70 -4.72 1.25 7.42
CA ASN A 70 -3.33 1.30 6.93
C ASN A 70 -2.38 0.50 7.81
N GLU A 71 -2.53 0.58 9.14
CA GLU A 71 -1.73 -0.20 10.08
C GLU A 71 -2.00 -1.70 9.96
N ARG A 72 -3.24 -2.10 9.67
CA ARG A 72 -3.59 -3.50 9.40
C ARG A 72 -3.00 -4.00 8.10
N LEU A 73 -3.15 -3.27 7.00
CA LEU A 73 -2.55 -3.58 5.70
C LEU A 73 -1.02 -3.67 5.80
N ALA A 74 -0.39 -2.75 6.53
CA ALA A 74 1.05 -2.77 6.78
C ALA A 74 1.50 -4.04 7.52
N ARG A 75 0.72 -4.55 8.48
CA ARG A 75 1.03 -5.82 9.17
C ARG A 75 0.92 -7.04 8.23
N GLN A 76 -0.08 -7.06 7.37
CA GLN A 76 -0.24 -8.12 6.36
C GLN A 76 0.92 -8.08 5.35
N LEU A 77 1.25 -6.88 4.84
CA LEU A 77 2.37 -6.68 3.92
C LEU A 77 3.71 -7.08 4.56
N ALA A 78 3.95 -6.72 5.83
CA ALA A 78 5.17 -7.14 6.53
C ALA A 78 5.29 -8.67 6.62
N THR A 79 4.16 -9.36 6.83
CA THR A 79 4.10 -10.84 6.82
C THR A 79 4.42 -11.39 5.43
N ALA A 80 3.84 -10.83 4.37
CA ALA A 80 4.10 -11.25 3.00
C ALA A 80 5.55 -11.01 2.57
N LEU A 81 6.13 -9.86 2.91
CA LEU A 81 7.55 -9.55 2.64
C LEU A 81 8.50 -10.51 3.37
N ALA A 82 8.18 -10.87 4.61
CA ALA A 82 8.95 -11.87 5.36
C ALA A 82 8.89 -13.24 4.68
N ALA A 83 7.68 -13.69 4.32
CA ALA A 83 7.44 -14.99 3.68
C ALA A 83 8.13 -15.07 2.30
N ARG A 84 8.12 -13.98 1.54
CA ARG A 84 8.83 -13.86 0.26
C ARG A 84 10.35 -14.02 0.40
N GLY A 85 10.88 -13.65 1.56
CA GLY A 85 12.31 -13.81 1.88
C GLY A 85 13.07 -12.51 2.08
N VAL A 86 12.41 -11.38 2.33
CA VAL A 86 13.10 -10.14 2.76
C VAL A 86 13.80 -10.39 4.11
N ARG A 87 15.13 -10.24 4.15
CA ARG A 87 15.95 -10.59 5.31
C ARG A 87 16.37 -9.38 6.13
N VAL A 88 15.43 -8.80 6.86
CA VAL A 88 15.69 -7.73 7.84
C VAL A 88 15.00 -8.05 9.18
N SER A 89 15.24 -7.26 10.22
CA SER A 89 14.55 -7.47 11.51
C SER A 89 13.04 -7.27 11.37
N ARG A 90 12.24 -7.93 12.23
CA ARG A 90 10.78 -7.75 12.25
C ARG A 90 10.37 -6.29 12.39
N ARG A 91 11.09 -5.51 13.22
CA ARG A 91 10.85 -4.07 13.39
C ARG A 91 11.06 -3.31 12.07
N GLN A 92 12.10 -3.66 11.31
CA GLN A 92 12.35 -3.07 10.00
C GLN A 92 11.27 -3.46 8.99
N LEU A 93 10.84 -4.73 8.95
CA LEU A 93 9.74 -5.16 8.07
C LEU A 93 8.45 -4.38 8.33
N THR A 94 8.06 -4.21 9.59
CA THR A 94 6.88 -3.41 9.95
C THR A 94 7.02 -1.95 9.52
N MET A 95 8.21 -1.36 9.72
CA MET A 95 8.47 0.02 9.29
C MET A 95 8.43 0.16 7.77
N MET A 96 9.07 -0.75 7.03
CA MET A 96 9.07 -0.79 5.58
C MET A 96 7.63 -0.88 5.04
N ALA A 97 6.85 -1.84 5.54
CA ALA A 97 5.49 -2.06 5.11
C ALA A 97 4.60 -0.84 5.43
N ARG A 98 4.77 -0.22 6.60
CA ARG A 98 4.05 1.01 6.96
C ARG A 98 4.40 2.13 6.00
N LEU A 99 5.68 2.37 5.72
CA LEU A 99 6.09 3.42 4.79
C LEU A 99 5.48 3.20 3.41
N LEU A 100 5.54 1.99 2.88
CA LEU A 100 4.97 1.65 1.56
C LEU A 100 3.46 1.93 1.49
N VAL A 101 2.70 1.51 2.51
CA VAL A 101 1.24 1.73 2.57
C VAL A 101 0.91 3.21 2.71
N GLU A 102 1.50 3.91 3.68
CA GLU A 102 1.16 5.31 3.99
C GLU A 102 1.52 6.23 2.82
N THR A 103 2.65 6.00 2.15
CA THR A 103 3.05 6.78 0.97
C THR A 103 2.21 6.45 -0.26
N ALA A 104 1.79 5.20 -0.45
CA ALA A 104 0.87 4.85 -1.53
C ALA A 104 -0.46 5.58 -1.34
N VAL A 105 -1.02 5.50 -0.13
CA VAL A 105 -2.24 6.22 0.26
C VAL A 105 -2.09 7.73 0.03
N ALA A 106 -1.02 8.34 0.53
CA ALA A 106 -0.81 9.79 0.41
C ALA A 106 -0.70 10.25 -1.05
N VAL A 107 0.07 9.54 -1.89
CA VAL A 107 0.22 9.92 -3.31
C VAL A 107 -1.06 9.66 -4.09
N LEU A 108 -1.79 8.58 -3.80
CA LEU A 108 -3.09 8.32 -4.44
C LEU A 108 -4.11 9.38 -4.07
N ASP A 109 -4.13 9.86 -2.83
CA ASP A 109 -4.97 10.98 -2.42
C ASP A 109 -4.63 12.28 -3.16
N VAL A 110 -3.35 12.59 -3.34
CA VAL A 110 -2.92 13.74 -4.16
C VAL A 110 -3.40 13.56 -5.61
N ALA A 111 -3.19 12.38 -6.19
CA ALA A 111 -3.60 12.08 -7.57
C ALA A 111 -5.11 12.12 -7.80
N LEU A 112 -5.91 11.81 -6.76
CA LEU A 112 -7.36 11.83 -6.82
C LEU A 112 -7.96 13.22 -6.62
N PHE A 113 -7.34 14.08 -5.81
CA PHE A 113 -7.98 15.30 -5.32
C PHE A 113 -7.23 16.59 -5.62
N GLU A 114 -5.95 16.52 -5.98
CA GLU A 114 -5.07 17.67 -6.18
C GLU A 114 -4.29 17.55 -7.51
N PRO A 115 -4.98 17.46 -8.67
CA PRO A 115 -4.33 17.22 -9.95
C PRO A 115 -3.66 18.50 -10.49
N GLN A 116 -2.52 18.87 -9.92
CA GLN A 116 -1.60 19.85 -10.53
C GLN A 116 -0.77 19.21 -11.66
N VAL A 117 -0.65 17.89 -11.61
CA VAL A 117 0.05 17.03 -12.57
C VAL A 117 -0.88 15.88 -12.93
N PRO A 118 -0.82 15.27 -14.12
CA PRO A 118 -1.63 14.10 -14.44
C PRO A 118 -1.48 13.00 -13.39
N ALA A 119 -2.60 12.48 -12.88
CA ALA A 119 -2.64 11.43 -11.86
C ALA A 119 -1.75 10.23 -12.21
N ARG A 120 -1.71 9.84 -13.49
CA ARG A 120 -0.87 8.75 -13.99
C ARG A 120 0.61 9.01 -13.74
N THR A 121 1.10 10.23 -13.97
CA THR A 121 2.50 10.59 -13.74
C THR A 121 2.88 10.46 -12.27
N GLN A 122 2.02 10.90 -11.35
CA GLN A 122 2.25 10.77 -9.90
C GLN A 122 2.27 9.30 -9.47
N ILE A 123 1.35 8.48 -9.99
CA ILE A 123 1.30 7.04 -9.72
C ILE A 123 2.52 6.32 -10.29
N ASP A 124 3.00 6.69 -11.48
CA ASP A 124 4.18 6.10 -12.09
C ASP A 124 5.46 6.43 -11.29
N GLU A 125 5.59 7.64 -10.74
CA GLU A 125 6.68 8.00 -9.84
C GLU A 125 6.61 7.24 -8.50
N LEU A 126 5.42 7.08 -7.92
CA LEU A 126 5.20 6.25 -6.72
C LEU A 126 5.66 4.81 -6.96
N LYS A 127 5.23 4.20 -8.07
CA LYS A 127 5.65 2.85 -8.44
C LYS A 127 7.16 2.77 -8.57
N ARG A 128 7.80 3.71 -9.26
CA ARG A 128 9.26 3.74 -9.42
C ARG A 128 9.97 3.80 -8.07
N MET A 129 9.52 4.68 -7.17
CA MET A 129 10.07 4.81 -5.82
C MET A 129 9.93 3.51 -5.02
N HIS A 130 8.75 2.91 -5.03
CA HIS A 130 8.49 1.68 -4.26
C HIS A 130 9.24 0.47 -4.81
N LEU A 131 9.28 0.33 -6.14
CA LEU A 131 10.02 -0.75 -6.79
C LEU A 131 11.51 -0.64 -6.47
N ALA A 132 12.11 0.54 -6.60
CA ALA A 132 13.52 0.75 -6.25
C ALA A 132 13.81 0.46 -4.76
N TYR A 133 12.90 0.87 -3.87
CA TYR A 133 13.03 0.59 -2.44
C TYR A 133 12.96 -0.92 -2.14
N LEU A 134 11.96 -1.61 -2.68
CA LEU A 134 11.78 -3.06 -2.50
C LEU A 134 12.92 -3.86 -3.12
N GLU A 135 13.40 -3.48 -4.29
CA GLU A 135 14.57 -4.07 -4.95
C GLU A 135 15.80 -3.99 -4.05
N SER A 136 16.06 -2.82 -3.45
CA SER A 136 17.17 -2.64 -2.51
C SER A 136 17.10 -3.51 -1.25
N CYS A 137 15.94 -4.12 -0.97
CA CYS A 137 15.71 -5.00 0.16
C CYS A 137 15.68 -6.49 -0.23
N LEU A 138 15.21 -6.80 -1.43
CA LEU A 138 15.11 -8.16 -1.98
C LEU A 138 16.42 -8.64 -2.61
N ASP A 139 17.20 -7.73 -3.20
CA ASP A 139 18.42 -8.07 -3.95
C ASP A 139 19.71 -7.89 -3.12
N ARG A 140 19.62 -7.58 -1.82
CA ARG A 140 20.81 -7.42 -0.96
C ARG A 140 21.57 -8.74 -0.81
N PRO A 141 22.83 -8.83 -1.28
CA PRO A 141 23.69 -9.98 -1.01
C PRO A 141 24.03 -10.05 0.48
N ARG A 142 24.29 -11.26 0.98
CA ARG A 142 24.72 -11.55 2.36
C ARG A 142 25.93 -10.68 2.74
N THR A 143 25.74 -9.56 3.44
CA THR A 143 26.84 -9.01 4.22
C THR A 143 27.09 -9.96 5.39
N ARG A 144 28.18 -10.73 5.26
CA ARG A 144 28.75 -11.59 6.29
C ARG A 144 28.78 -10.83 7.61
N ARG A 145 28.20 -11.42 8.65
CA ARG A 145 28.52 -11.09 10.05
C ARG A 145 30.06 -11.14 10.18
N ARG A 146 30.67 -10.02 10.54
CA ARG A 146 31.91 -10.02 11.31
C ARG A 146 31.54 -10.22 12.77
#